data_AF-A0A821Z8N7-F1
#
_entry.id   AF-A0A821Z8N7-F1
#
_cell.length_a   1.000
_cell.length_b   1.000
_cell.length_c   1.000
_cell.angle_alpha   90.00
_cell.angle_beta   90.00
_cell.angle_gamma   90.00
#
_symmetry.space_group_name_H-M   'P 1'
#
loop_
_entity.id
_entity.type
_entity.pdbx_description
1 polymer ?
#
loop_
_entity_poly.entity_id
_entity_poly.type
_entity_poly.pdbx_seq_one_letter_code
_entity_poly.pdbx_strand_id
1 'polypeptide(L)'
;MDEIPTTYTFDLGAVAHTIHSNHRIRQIVQQAVNEFLVLQNELLQHLEKEALDKTTEVKSKLLMDILKIQSLNKQVIADKVQLALVGENSCGKTSLIHYILESDPFLPSDVGSVSARIILLTYADNADACLRIYSSLEKRHQESPEQISLSEYFSEPEPDWDGVKDRIAVHV
;
A
#
# COMPACT_ATOMS: atom_id res chain seq x y z
N MET A 1 -6.76 -2.75 -48.34
CA MET A 1 -7.72 -3.73 -47.77
C MET A 1 -7.42 -3.74 -46.30
N ASP A 2 -8.21 -2.98 -45.55
CA ASP A 2 -8.08 -2.81 -44.11
C ASP A 2 -8.74 -3.99 -43.41
N GLU A 3 -7.96 -4.79 -42.71
CA GLU A 3 -8.48 -5.72 -41.71
C GLU A 3 -8.41 -5.01 -40.35
N ILE A 4 -9.57 -4.57 -39.87
CA ILE A 4 -9.77 -4.10 -38.50
C ILE A 4 -9.79 -5.36 -37.60
N PRO A 5 -8.88 -5.54 -36.64
CA PRO A 5 -9.03 -6.61 -35.68
C PRO A 5 -9.87 -6.15 -34.48
N THR A 6 -10.74 -7.07 -34.10
CA THR A 6 -11.15 -7.39 -32.72
C THR A 6 -12.05 -6.39 -32.00
N THR A 7 -13.35 -6.70 -32.05
CA THR A 7 -14.31 -6.52 -30.95
C THR A 7 -13.67 -6.83 -29.60
N TYR A 8 -13.55 -5.80 -28.75
CA TYR A 8 -13.32 -5.95 -27.31
C TYR A 8 -14.52 -6.68 -26.70
N THR A 9 -14.39 -7.96 -26.41
CA THR A 9 -15.34 -8.67 -25.55
C THR A 9 -15.05 -8.26 -24.11
N PHE A 10 -15.83 -7.29 -23.61
CA PHE A 10 -15.85 -6.92 -22.21
C PHE A 10 -16.25 -8.15 -21.38
N ASP A 11 -15.29 -8.79 -20.71
CA ASP A 11 -15.53 -9.98 -19.89
C ASP A 11 -16.20 -9.58 -18.57
N LEU A 12 -17.52 -9.46 -18.61
CA LEU A 12 -18.36 -9.25 -17.44
C LEU A 12 -18.10 -10.30 -16.34
N GLY A 13 -17.63 -11.51 -16.69
CA GLY A 13 -17.30 -12.57 -15.75
C GLY A 13 -16.09 -12.22 -14.88
N ALA A 14 -15.01 -11.71 -15.49
CA ALA A 14 -13.82 -11.28 -14.77
C ALA A 14 -14.10 -10.09 -13.82
N VAL A 15 -14.94 -9.14 -14.26
CA VAL A 15 -15.36 -7.99 -13.45
C VAL A 15 -16.23 -8.46 -12.27
N ALA A 16 -17.20 -9.34 -12.52
CA ALA A 16 -18.06 -9.89 -11.46
C ALA A 16 -17.27 -10.69 -10.42
N HIS A 17 -16.28 -11.48 -10.86
CA HIS A 17 -15.39 -12.22 -9.97
C HIS A 17 -14.55 -11.28 -9.08
N THR A 18 -14.05 -10.19 -9.67
CA THR A 18 -13.27 -9.17 -8.94
C THR A 18 -14.12 -8.44 -7.90
N ILE A 19 -15.35 -8.06 -8.26
CA ILE A 19 -16.32 -7.44 -7.32
C ILE A 19 -16.65 -8.41 -6.17
N HIS A 20 -16.87 -9.69 -6.49
CA HIS A 20 -17.16 -10.70 -5.48
C HIS A 20 -15.97 -10.93 -4.53
N SER A 21 -14.75 -10.99 -5.07
CA SER A 21 -13.53 -11.10 -4.28
C SER A 21 -13.33 -9.90 -3.35
N ASN A 22 -13.51 -8.68 -3.86
CA ASN A 22 -13.42 -7.46 -3.05
C ASN A 22 -14.49 -7.40 -1.95
N HIS A 23 -15.71 -7.87 -2.26
CA HIS A 23 -16.77 -7.98 -1.25
C HIS A 23 -16.39 -8.96 -0.14
N ARG A 24 -15.81 -10.11 -0.49
CA ARG A 24 -15.35 -11.12 0.47
C ARG A 24 -14.19 -10.59 1.32
N ILE A 25 -13.21 -9.92 0.73
CA ILE A 25 -12.10 -9.29 1.47
C ILE A 25 -12.65 -8.26 2.46
N ARG A 26 -13.59 -7.42 2.03
CA ARG A 26 -14.25 -6.44 2.90
C ARG A 26 -14.94 -7.11 4.10
N GLN A 27 -15.65 -8.22 3.87
CA GLN A 27 -16.31 -8.96 4.95
C GLN A 27 -15.31 -9.54 5.95
N ILE A 28 -14.19 -10.12 5.48
CA ILE A 28 -13.13 -10.66 6.34
C ILE A 28 -12.52 -9.55 7.19
N VAL A 29 -12.21 -8.40 6.57
CA VAL A 29 -11.67 -7.24 7.29
C VAL A 29 -12.66 -6.73 8.32
N GLN A 30 -13.95 -6.62 7.97
CA GLN A 30 -14.99 -6.19 8.91
C GLN A 30 -15.15 -7.16 10.09
N GLN A 31 -15.07 -8.47 9.84
CA GLN A 31 -15.14 -9.48 10.90
C GLN A 31 -13.94 -9.37 11.84
N ALA A 32 -12.72 -9.30 11.31
CA ALA A 32 -11.50 -9.15 12.11
C ALA A 32 -11.51 -7.88 12.95
N VAL A 33 -12.02 -6.77 12.40
CA VAL A 33 -12.18 -5.50 13.14
C VAL A 33 -13.19 -5.66 14.29
N ASN A 34 -14.32 -6.32 14.05
CA ASN A 34 -15.31 -6.55 15.09
C ASN A 34 -14.77 -7.44 16.21
N GLU A 35 -14.05 -8.52 15.87
CA GLU A 35 -13.41 -9.40 16.84
C GLU A 35 -12.37 -8.64 17.68
N PHE A 36 -11.56 -7.78 17.04
CA PHE A 36 -10.61 -6.92 17.75
C PHE A 36 -11.31 -5.95 18.71
N LEU A 37 -12.41 -5.32 18.30
CA LEU A 37 -13.18 -4.40 19.15
C LEU A 37 -13.80 -5.13 20.35
N VAL A 38 -14.26 -6.37 20.17
CA VAL A 38 -14.76 -7.20 21.28
C VAL A 38 -13.64 -7.51 22.25
N LEU A 39 -12.49 -8.03 21.77
CA LEU A 39 -11.33 -8.33 22.61
C LEU A 39 -10.79 -7.10 23.34
N GLN A 40 -10.81 -5.93 22.69
CA GLN A 40 -10.43 -4.66 23.30
C GLN A 40 -11.37 -4.29 24.45
N ASN A 41 -12.69 -4.44 24.25
CA ASN A 41 -13.69 -4.15 25.27
C ASN A 41 -13.62 -5.14 26.43
N GLU A 42 -13.38 -6.43 26.16
CA GLU A 42 -13.16 -7.44 27.19
C GLU A 42 -11.92 -7.12 28.03
N LEU A 43 -10.82 -6.75 27.38
CA LEU A 43 -9.58 -6.37 28.07
C LEU A 43 -9.78 -5.10 28.90
N LEU A 44 -10.54 -4.12 28.41
CA LEU A 44 -10.94 -2.93 29.18
C LEU A 44 -11.75 -3.31 30.42
N GLN A 45 -12.76 -4.17 30.28
CA GLN A 45 -13.57 -4.63 31.41
C GLN A 45 -12.73 -5.40 32.44
N HIS A 46 -11.79 -6.23 31.97
CA HIS A 46 -10.86 -6.95 32.84
C HIS A 46 -9.93 -6.00 33.60
N LEU A 47 -9.36 -5.00 32.92
CA LEU A 47 -8.51 -3.99 33.56
C LEU A 47 -9.29 -3.10 34.52
N GLU A 48 -10.54 -2.73 34.20
CA GLU A 48 -11.41 -1.98 35.11
C GLU A 48 -11.77 -2.79 36.36
N LYS A 49 -12.01 -4.10 36.20
CA LYS A 49 -12.31 -5.03 37.30
C LYS A 49 -11.10 -5.31 38.19
N GLU A 50 -9.90 -5.40 37.63
CA GLU A 50 -8.64 -5.57 38.38
C GLU A 50 -8.15 -4.25 39.01
N ALA A 51 -8.43 -3.09 38.41
CA ALA A 51 -8.02 -1.78 38.91
C ALA A 51 -8.94 -1.22 40.02
N LEU A 52 -10.12 -1.80 40.23
CA LEU A 52 -11.06 -1.38 41.29
C LEU A 52 -10.53 -1.62 42.71
N ASP A 53 -9.42 -2.36 42.88
CA ASP A 53 -8.95 -2.74 44.21
C ASP A 53 -8.02 -1.71 44.88
N LYS A 54 -7.42 -0.74 44.17
CA LYS A 54 -6.56 0.29 44.81
C LYS A 54 -6.54 1.62 44.04
N THR A 55 -7.28 2.62 44.53
CA THR A 55 -6.92 4.07 44.57
C THR A 55 -6.36 4.77 43.32
N THR A 56 -6.55 4.25 42.09
CA THR A 56 -5.84 4.71 40.88
C THR A 56 -6.77 5.12 39.72
N GLU A 57 -8.02 5.44 40.00
CA GLU A 57 -9.07 5.66 38.97
C GLU A 57 -8.87 6.92 38.10
N VAL A 58 -8.30 8.01 38.66
CA VAL A 58 -8.16 9.28 37.92
C VAL A 58 -6.90 9.31 37.05
N LYS A 59 -5.80 8.68 37.51
CA LYS A 59 -4.53 8.63 36.76
C LYS A 59 -4.57 7.60 35.63
N SER A 60 -5.24 6.46 35.80
CA SER A 60 -5.34 5.45 34.74
C SER A 60 -6.19 5.96 33.57
N LYS A 61 -7.32 6.63 33.84
CA LYS A 61 -8.17 7.21 32.81
C LYS A 61 -7.43 8.24 31.95
N LEU A 62 -6.66 9.13 32.59
CA LEU A 62 -5.90 10.17 31.89
C LEU A 62 -4.74 9.57 31.06
N LEU A 63 -4.06 8.55 31.57
CA LEU A 63 -3.06 7.78 30.82
C LEU A 63 -3.67 7.06 29.62
N MET A 64 -4.84 6.45 29.79
CA MET A 64 -5.55 5.75 28.72
C MET A 64 -6.06 6.70 27.65
N ASP A 65 -6.53 7.89 28.03
CA ASP A 65 -6.93 8.94 27.09
C ASP A 65 -5.71 9.45 26.30
N ILE A 66 -4.56 9.62 26.95
CA ILE A 66 -3.29 9.95 26.27
C ILE A 66 -2.89 8.86 25.27
N LEU A 67 -2.95 7.59 25.66
CA LEU A 67 -2.61 6.47 24.78
C LEU A 67 -3.60 6.35 23.61
N LYS A 68 -4.89 6.58 23.84
CA LYS A 68 -5.91 6.63 22.79
C LYS A 68 -5.65 7.76 21.81
N ILE A 69 -5.38 8.97 22.30
CA ILE A 69 -5.05 10.13 21.46
C ILE A 69 -3.77 9.86 20.66
N GLN A 70 -2.74 9.27 21.26
CA GLN A 70 -1.52 8.89 20.56
C GLN A 70 -1.75 7.82 19.51
N SER A 71 -2.59 6.83 19.79
CA SER A 71 -2.97 5.77 18.85
C SER A 71 -3.80 6.31 17.68
N LEU A 72 -4.79 7.16 17.98
CA LEU A 72 -5.59 7.87 16.98
C LEU A 72 -4.73 8.78 16.12
N ASN A 73 -3.83 9.57 16.70
CA ASN A 73 -2.91 10.40 15.92
C ASN A 73 -1.99 9.55 15.05
N LYS A 74 -1.49 8.42 15.57
CA LYS A 74 -0.71 7.47 14.74
C LYS A 74 -1.56 6.88 13.61
N GLN A 75 -2.82 6.55 13.83
CA GLN A 75 -3.73 6.05 12.80
C GLN A 75 -4.10 7.12 11.77
N VAL A 76 -4.42 8.34 12.21
CA VAL A 76 -4.73 9.48 11.33
C VAL A 76 -3.51 9.87 10.49
N ILE A 77 -2.29 9.77 11.04
CA ILE A 77 -1.04 9.94 10.29
C ILE A 77 -0.77 8.73 9.36
N ALA A 78 -1.22 7.53 9.75
CA ALA A 78 -1.06 6.31 8.96
C ALA A 78 -2.11 6.13 7.84
N ASP A 79 -3.24 6.84 7.91
CA ASP A 79 -4.26 6.93 6.87
C ASP A 79 -3.71 7.74 5.67
N LYS A 80 -2.71 7.18 5.01
CA LYS A 80 -2.24 7.64 3.72
C LYS A 80 -3.31 7.31 2.69
N VAL A 81 -3.72 8.28 1.90
CA VAL A 81 -4.61 8.05 0.75
C VAL A 81 -3.90 7.09 -0.20
N GLN A 82 -4.53 5.94 -0.46
CA GLN A 82 -4.01 4.92 -1.37
C GLN A 82 -4.84 4.93 -2.66
N LEU A 83 -4.17 5.02 -3.80
CA LEU A 83 -4.77 4.89 -5.12
C LEU A 83 -4.26 3.60 -5.77
N ALA A 84 -5.17 2.69 -6.10
CA ALA A 84 -4.85 1.46 -6.84
C ALA A 84 -5.29 1.61 -8.30
N LEU A 85 -4.37 1.39 -9.23
CA LEU A 85 -4.63 1.40 -10.66
C LEU A 85 -4.63 -0.04 -11.19
N VAL A 86 -5.80 -0.50 -11.67
CA VAL A 86 -6.00 -1.86 -12.17
C VAL A 86 -6.61 -1.78 -13.57
N GLY A 87 -6.07 -2.55 -14.49
CA GLY A 87 -6.52 -2.58 -15.87
C GLY A 87 -5.65 -3.49 -16.73
N GLU A 88 -6.16 -3.81 -17.91
CA GLU A 88 -5.48 -4.66 -18.88
C GLU A 88 -4.07 -4.15 -19.23
N ASN A 89 -3.19 -5.02 -19.70
CA ASN A 89 -1.86 -4.63 -20.16
C ASN A 89 -1.98 -3.58 -21.27
N SER A 90 -1.06 -2.63 -21.32
CA SER A 90 -1.03 -1.56 -22.34
C SER A 90 -2.21 -0.57 -22.32
N CYS A 91 -3.04 -0.53 -21.27
CA CYS A 91 -4.13 0.47 -21.17
C CYS A 91 -3.67 1.86 -20.65
N GLY A 92 -2.36 2.12 -20.57
CA GLY A 92 -1.81 3.41 -20.17
C GLY A 92 -1.70 3.67 -18.67
N LYS A 93 -1.80 2.63 -17.82
CA LYS A 93 -1.67 2.74 -16.34
C LYS A 93 -0.39 3.48 -15.93
N THR A 94 0.74 3.04 -16.50
CA THR A 94 2.06 3.61 -16.21
C THR A 94 2.15 5.06 -16.69
N SER A 95 1.65 5.36 -17.88
CA SER A 95 1.61 6.73 -18.41
C SER A 95 0.76 7.67 -17.54
N LEU A 96 -0.37 7.17 -17.01
CA LEU A 96 -1.20 7.94 -16.08
C LEU A 96 -0.47 8.24 -14.77
N ILE A 97 0.30 7.29 -14.25
CA ILE A 97 1.13 7.51 -13.05
C ILE A 97 2.14 8.63 -13.30
N HIS A 98 2.88 8.58 -14.41
CA HIS A 98 3.87 9.62 -14.75
C HIS A 98 3.23 10.99 -14.92
N TYR A 99 2.04 11.04 -15.53
CA TYR A 99 1.27 12.27 -15.67
C TYR A 99 0.85 12.85 -14.31
N ILE A 100 0.37 12.02 -13.38
CA ILE A 100 -0.06 12.46 -12.03
C ILE A 100 1.13 12.93 -11.20
N LEU A 101 2.29 12.29 -11.34
CA LEU A 101 3.50 12.60 -10.58
C LEU A 101 4.31 13.75 -11.17
N GLU A 102 3.93 14.29 -12.33
CA GLU A 102 4.70 15.29 -13.09
C GLU A 102 6.18 14.87 -13.26
N SER A 103 6.40 13.57 -13.49
CA SER A 103 7.73 12.96 -13.56
C SER A 103 8.04 12.48 -14.98
N ASP A 104 9.32 12.44 -15.35
CA ASP A 104 9.73 11.73 -16.55
C ASP A 104 9.48 10.21 -16.44
N PRO A 105 9.38 9.49 -17.56
CA PRO A 105 9.00 8.07 -17.55
C PRO A 105 10.06 7.16 -16.92
N PHE A 106 9.97 6.92 -15.60
CA PHE A 106 10.89 6.06 -14.84
C PHE A 106 10.41 4.61 -14.67
N LEU A 107 9.12 4.36 -14.86
CA LEU A 107 8.56 3.01 -14.83
C LEU A 107 8.54 2.44 -16.25
N PRO A 108 8.83 1.14 -16.45
CA PRO A 108 8.75 0.54 -17.76
C PRO A 108 7.33 0.61 -18.30
N SER A 109 7.16 1.27 -19.44
CA SER A 109 5.89 1.38 -20.15
C SER A 109 5.72 0.19 -21.10
N ASP A 110 5.17 -0.92 -20.60
CA ASP A 110 4.45 -2.01 -21.31
C ASP A 110 4.85 -2.47 -22.74
N VAL A 111 6.05 -2.19 -23.26
CA VAL A 111 6.57 -2.79 -24.50
C VAL A 111 7.46 -3.98 -24.16
N GLY A 112 6.88 -4.99 -23.52
CA GLY A 112 7.59 -6.20 -23.08
C GLY A 112 6.70 -7.15 -22.30
N SER A 113 7.10 -8.42 -22.18
CA SER A 113 6.30 -9.47 -21.53
C SER A 113 6.07 -9.17 -20.05
N VAL A 114 4.88 -8.63 -19.76
CA VAL A 114 4.17 -8.65 -18.47
C VAL A 114 4.97 -8.09 -17.29
N SER A 115 4.61 -6.90 -16.81
CA SER A 115 4.86 -6.51 -15.42
C SER A 115 4.07 -7.46 -14.50
N ALA A 116 4.56 -8.67 -14.27
CA ALA A 116 3.92 -9.69 -13.43
C ALA A 116 4.06 -9.36 -11.94
N ARG A 117 4.36 -8.09 -11.61
CA ARG A 117 4.71 -7.60 -10.28
C ARG A 117 3.79 -6.46 -9.89
N ILE A 118 3.34 -6.49 -8.64
CA ILE A 118 2.60 -5.39 -8.02
C ILE A 118 3.61 -4.33 -7.61
N ILE A 119 3.46 -3.12 -8.14
CA ILE A 119 4.32 -1.97 -7.80
C ILE A 119 3.57 -1.08 -6.82
N LEU A 120 4.21 -0.78 -5.68
CA LEU A 120 3.71 0.18 -4.70
C LEU A 120 4.65 1.37 -4.66
N LEU A 121 4.14 2.54 -5.06
CA LEU A 121 4.86 3.80 -4.93
C LEU A 121 4.50 4.46 -3.60
N THR A 122 5.51 4.90 -2.87
CA THR A 122 5.34 5.63 -1.61
C THR A 122 6.27 6.82 -1.58
N TYR A 123 5.84 7.91 -0.94
CA TYR A 123 6.74 9.02 -0.63
C TYR A 123 7.90 8.57 0.25
N ALA A 124 9.10 9.00 -0.11
CA ALA A 124 10.31 8.96 0.69
C ALA A 124 11.08 10.26 0.44
N ASP A 125 11.82 10.73 1.44
CA ASP A 125 12.77 11.82 1.25
C ASP A 125 13.92 11.35 0.35
N ASN A 126 14.62 12.29 -0.32
CA ASN A 126 15.68 11.94 -1.29
C ASN A 126 16.75 11.00 -0.70
N ALA A 127 17.13 11.21 0.57
CA ALA A 127 18.11 10.38 1.26
C ALA A 127 17.63 8.94 1.51
N ASP A 128 16.31 8.72 1.56
CA ASP A 128 15.66 7.44 1.87
C ASP A 128 15.06 6.76 0.62
N ALA A 129 15.20 7.37 -0.55
CA ALA A 129 14.69 6.84 -1.80
C ALA A 129 15.31 5.46 -2.07
N CYS A 130 14.46 4.43 -2.17
CA CYS A 130 14.90 3.06 -2.39
C CYS A 130 13.86 2.21 -3.11
N LEU A 131 14.34 1.21 -3.83
CA LEU A 131 13.54 0.12 -4.39
C LEU A 131 13.58 -1.06 -3.41
N ARG A 132 12.40 -1.55 -3.01
CA ARG A 132 12.25 -2.73 -2.15
C ARG A 132 11.58 -3.86 -2.91
N ILE A 133 12.28 -4.97 -3.06
CA ILE A 133 11.82 -6.14 -3.81
C ILE A 133 11.42 -7.23 -2.80
N TYR A 134 10.17 -7.66 -2.91
CA TYR A 134 9.62 -8.74 -2.12
C TYR A 134 9.41 -9.97 -3.00
N SER A 135 9.82 -11.13 -2.50
CA SER A 135 9.68 -12.42 -3.19
C SER A 135 8.20 -12.84 -3.33
N SER A 136 7.38 -12.55 -2.31
CA SER A 136 5.92 -12.68 -2.34
C SER A 136 5.25 -11.67 -1.42
N LEU A 137 3.94 -11.48 -1.60
CA LEU A 137 3.15 -10.61 -0.73
C LEU A 137 3.09 -11.15 0.71
N GLU A 138 2.99 -12.47 0.89
CA GLU A 138 2.89 -13.07 2.24
C GLU A 138 4.18 -12.94 3.05
N LYS A 139 5.33 -12.91 2.37
CA LYS A 139 6.66 -12.83 2.99
C LYS A 139 7.09 -11.41 3.39
N ARG A 140 6.28 -10.39 3.08
CA ARG A 140 6.57 -8.97 3.36
C ARG A 140 6.93 -8.67 4.81
N HIS A 141 6.37 -9.43 5.76
CA HIS A 141 6.58 -9.25 7.21
C HIS A 141 7.57 -10.25 7.83
N GLN A 142 8.09 -11.20 7.04
CA GLN A 142 8.87 -12.33 7.52
C GLN A 142 10.34 -12.26 7.06
N GLU A 143 10.58 -11.75 5.86
CA GLU A 143 11.91 -11.64 5.26
C GLU A 143 12.32 -10.17 5.09
N SER A 144 13.61 -9.87 5.29
CA SER A 144 14.16 -8.57 4.92
C SER A 144 14.15 -8.45 3.39
N PRO A 145 13.44 -7.47 2.81
CA PRO A 145 13.42 -7.31 1.36
C PRO A 145 14.81 -6.98 0.82
N GLU A 146 15.06 -7.36 -0.43
CA GLU A 146 16.19 -6.80 -1.16
C GLU A 146 15.94 -5.29 -1.32
N GLN A 147 16.86 -4.49 -0.82
CA GLN A 147 16.76 -3.03 -0.82
C GLN A 147 17.90 -2.45 -1.65
N ILE A 148 17.53 -1.68 -2.66
CA ILE A 148 18.45 -0.98 -3.54
C ILE A 148 18.27 0.51 -3.28
N SER A 149 19.36 1.17 -2.88
CA SER A 149 19.36 2.62 -2.71
C SER A 149 19.17 3.30 -4.07
N LEU A 150 18.28 4.28 -4.13
CA LEU A 150 18.09 5.17 -5.28
C LEU A 150 18.46 6.62 -4.94
N SER A 151 18.86 6.89 -3.69
CA SER A 151 19.17 8.25 -3.19
C SER A 151 20.18 9.01 -4.06
N GLU A 152 21.15 8.30 -4.66
CA GLU A 152 22.16 8.86 -5.55
C GLU A 152 21.53 9.59 -6.76
N TYR A 153 20.40 9.11 -7.28
CA TYR A 153 19.71 9.70 -8.42
C TYR A 153 18.86 10.94 -8.07
N PHE A 154 18.74 11.28 -6.78
CA PHE A 154 17.95 12.42 -6.29
C PHE A 154 18.82 13.50 -5.60
N SER A 155 20.13 13.46 -5.85
CA SER A 155 21.13 14.30 -5.15
C SER A 155 21.37 15.67 -5.79
N GLU A 156 20.98 15.85 -7.06
CA GLU A 156 21.20 17.06 -7.87
C GLU A 156 19.91 17.90 -8.00
N PRO A 157 19.98 19.17 -8.47
CA PRO A 157 18.81 20.07 -8.53
C PRO A 157 17.63 19.50 -9.33
N GLU A 158 17.88 18.55 -10.23
CA GLU A 158 16.88 17.75 -10.94
C GLU A 158 17.18 16.26 -10.75
N PRO A 159 16.17 15.38 -10.60
CA PRO A 159 16.37 13.94 -10.49
C PRO A 159 16.89 13.33 -11.79
N ASP A 160 17.83 12.39 -11.70
CA ASP A 160 18.27 11.56 -12.83
C ASP A 160 17.27 10.43 -13.09
N TRP A 161 16.18 10.76 -13.79
CA TRP A 161 15.11 9.80 -14.09
C TRP A 161 15.54 8.66 -15.01
N ASP A 162 16.50 8.90 -15.90
CA ASP A 162 17.06 7.86 -16.79
C ASP A 162 17.88 6.85 -15.98
N GLY A 163 18.72 7.31 -15.06
CA GLY A 163 19.45 6.45 -14.14
C GLY A 163 18.53 5.62 -13.23
N VAL A 164 17.45 6.22 -12.73
CA VAL A 164 16.41 5.50 -11.97
C VAL A 164 15.77 4.42 -12.82
N LYS A 165 15.39 4.74 -14.06
CA LYS A 165 14.76 3.83 -15.00
C LYS A 165 15.65 2.62 -15.30
N ASP A 166 16.92 2.86 -15.62
CA ASP A 166 17.89 1.81 -15.90
C ASP A 166 18.07 0.90 -14.69
N ARG A 167 18.10 1.47 -13.48
CA ARG A 167 18.25 0.71 -12.24
C ARG A 167 17.02 -0.16 -11.93
N ILE A 168 15.82 0.36 -12.17
CA ILE A 168 14.56 -0.35 -11.98
C ILE A 168 14.41 -1.48 -13.01
N ALA A 169 14.77 -1.24 -14.28
CA ALA A 169 14.61 -2.20 -15.38
C ALA A 169 15.44 -3.49 -15.20
N VAL A 170 16.53 -3.46 -14.42
CA VAL A 170 17.28 -4.67 -14.07
C VAL A 170 16.48 -5.61 -13.15
N HIS A 171 15.50 -5.08 -12.43
CA HIS A 171 14.82 -5.78 -11.33
C HIS A 171 13.32 -5.97 -11.55
N VAL A 172 12.72 -5.26 -12.51
CA VAL A 172 11.29 -5.27 -12.86
C VAL A 172 11.13 -5.74 -14.29
#